data_AF-A0A919AZN5-F1
#
_entry.id   AF-A0A919AZN5-F1
#
_cell.length_a   1.000
_cell.length_b   1.000
_cell.length_c   1.000
_cell.angle_alpha   90.00
_cell.angle_beta   90.00
_cell.angle_gamma   90.00
#
_symmetry.space_group_name_H-M   'P 1'
#
loop_
_entity.id
_entity.type
_entity.pdbx_description
1 polymer ?
#
loop_
_entity_poly.entity_id
_entity_poly.type
_entity_poly.pdbx_seq_one_letter_code
_entity_poly.pdbx_strand_id
1 'polypeptide(L)'
;MTVFEPTEQARAAAVRAAALADIARRRTLVASAWNGRELINVAELLDVVMLSLYEEEPTRPGGICESARLALADAEATAAETPGTGFPVGFGQYVTHALDRRPLTVPALPVLTGWSLADEDAQLVAALDALHGHLATAATEAVALALLEAVFALHGKRADLAQLSHG
;
A
#
# COMPACT_ATOMS: atom_id res chain seq x y z
N MET A 1 -15.18 14.63 -28.17
CA MET A 1 -14.43 13.94 -27.11
C MET A 1 -15.42 13.12 -26.33
N THR A 2 -15.37 11.79 -26.43
CA THR A 2 -16.09 10.92 -25.49
C THR A 2 -15.42 11.10 -24.14
N VAL A 3 -16.20 11.49 -23.13
CA VAL A 3 -15.72 11.57 -21.75
C VAL A 3 -15.44 10.13 -21.33
N PHE A 4 -14.20 9.81 -20.98
CA PHE A 4 -13.86 8.52 -20.40
C PHE A 4 -14.63 8.38 -19.08
N GLU A 5 -15.34 7.27 -18.91
CA GLU A 5 -16.00 6.94 -17.64
C GLU A 5 -15.23 5.81 -16.95
N PRO A 6 -14.62 6.05 -15.79
CA PRO A 6 -13.86 5.03 -15.09
C PRO A 6 -14.78 3.94 -14.55
N THR A 7 -14.33 2.70 -14.70
CA THR A 7 -15.02 1.50 -14.18
C THR A 7 -15.10 1.53 -12.65
N GLU A 8 -16.00 0.76 -12.06
CA GLU A 8 -16.10 0.64 -10.60
C GLU A 8 -14.78 0.15 -9.98
N GLN A 9 -14.08 -0.76 -10.66
CA GLN A 9 -12.77 -1.24 -10.21
C GLN A 9 -11.72 -0.12 -10.23
N ALA A 10 -11.68 0.71 -11.28
CA ALA A 10 -10.77 1.84 -11.37
C ALA A 10 -11.05 2.87 -10.27
N ARG A 11 -12.33 3.15 -9.97
CA ARG A 11 -12.73 4.02 -8.85
C ARG A 11 -12.31 3.45 -7.51
N ALA A 12 -12.53 2.17 -7.26
CA ALA A 12 -12.08 1.51 -6.03
C ALA A 12 -10.55 1.57 -5.89
N ALA A 13 -9.80 1.30 -6.96
CA ALA A 13 -8.35 1.42 -6.96
C ALA A 13 -7.89 2.86 -6.67
N ALA A 14 -8.55 3.87 -7.26
CA ALA A 14 -8.26 5.28 -7.02
C ALA A 14 -8.53 5.67 -5.56
N VAL A 15 -9.63 5.21 -4.96
CA VAL A 15 -9.94 5.45 -3.54
C VAL A 15 -8.90 4.81 -2.63
N ARG A 16 -8.43 3.61 -2.95
CA ARG A 16 -7.33 2.97 -2.21
C ARG A 16 -6.02 3.75 -2.35
N ALA A 17 -5.67 4.21 -3.55
CA ALA A 17 -4.49 5.06 -3.76
C ALA A 17 -4.56 6.34 -2.91
N ALA A 18 -5.72 7.01 -2.89
CA ALA A 18 -5.95 8.19 -2.06
C ALA A 18 -5.80 7.90 -0.55
N ALA A 19 -6.27 6.73 -0.08
CA ALA A 19 -6.11 6.32 1.31
C ALA A 19 -4.65 6.07 1.68
N LEU A 20 -3.87 5.46 0.78
CA LEU A 20 -2.44 5.29 0.97
C LEU A 20 -1.71 6.64 0.98
N ALA A 21 -2.12 7.59 0.13
CA ALA A 21 -1.59 8.95 0.15
C ALA A 21 -1.88 9.64 1.48
N ASP A 22 -3.09 9.49 2.03
CA ASP A 22 -3.44 10.00 3.36
C ASP A 22 -2.62 9.36 4.48
N ILE A 23 -2.37 8.05 4.44
CA ILE A 23 -1.47 7.36 5.37
C ILE A 23 -0.06 7.96 5.28
N ALA A 24 0.47 8.17 4.08
CA ALA A 24 1.78 8.79 3.88
C ALA A 24 1.83 10.19 4.50
N ARG A 25 0.82 11.03 4.22
CA ARG A 25 0.72 12.38 4.80
C ARG A 25 0.63 12.36 6.33
N ARG A 26 -0.20 11.49 6.93
CA ARG A 26 -0.31 11.38 8.40
C ARG A 26 1.02 10.98 9.04
N ARG A 27 1.80 10.12 8.39
CA ARG A 27 3.12 9.71 8.88
C ARG A 27 4.16 10.83 8.87
N THR A 28 4.00 11.85 8.01
CA THR A 28 4.92 13.02 8.00
C THR A 28 4.96 13.75 9.34
N LEU A 29 3.88 13.70 10.13
CA LEU A 29 3.74 14.38 11.42
C LEU A 29 4.71 13.87 12.49
N VAL A 30 5.19 12.63 12.35
CA VAL A 30 6.06 11.95 13.31
C VAL A 30 7.40 11.52 12.71
N ALA A 31 7.62 11.78 11.43
CA ALA A 31 8.82 11.40 10.71
C ALA A 31 9.96 12.41 10.91
N SER A 32 11.21 11.95 10.73
CA SER A 32 12.36 12.85 10.58
C SER A 32 12.18 13.72 9.33
N ALA A 33 12.88 14.86 9.24
CA ALA A 33 12.76 15.76 8.09
C ALA A 33 13.07 15.08 6.74
N TRP A 34 14.04 14.16 6.72
CA TRP A 34 14.39 13.38 5.53
C TRP A 34 13.25 12.43 5.14
N ASN A 35 12.78 11.60 6.07
CA ASN A 35 11.69 10.67 5.81
C ASN A 35 10.38 11.39 5.49
N GLY A 36 10.15 12.57 6.08
CA GLY A 36 8.99 13.42 5.81
C GLY A 36 8.92 13.89 4.36
N ARG A 37 10.07 14.26 3.77
CA ARG A 37 10.14 14.62 2.34
C ARG A 37 9.75 13.46 1.43
N GLU A 38 10.29 12.28 1.70
CA GLU A 38 10.00 11.10 0.87
C GLU A 38 8.56 10.60 1.08
N LEU A 39 8.00 10.75 2.28
CA LEU A 39 6.57 10.51 2.52
C LEU A 39 5.67 11.45 1.73
N ILE A 40 6.05 12.73 1.58
CA ILE A 40 5.30 13.68 0.73
C ILE A 40 5.41 13.25 -0.73
N ASN A 41 6.60 12.88 -1.21
CA ASN A 41 6.80 12.38 -2.58
C ASN A 41 5.93 11.13 -2.87
N VAL A 42 5.92 10.16 -1.95
CA VAL A 42 5.03 8.98 -2.04
C VAL A 42 3.56 9.39 -2.10
N ALA A 43 3.12 10.35 -1.28
CA ALA A 43 1.74 10.84 -1.31
C ALA A 43 1.36 11.51 -2.63
N GLU A 44 2.24 12.35 -3.18
CA GLU A 44 2.04 13.03 -4.47
C GLU A 44 1.97 12.03 -5.63
N LEU A 45 2.85 11.03 -5.65
CA LEU A 45 2.81 9.96 -6.64
C LEU A 45 1.50 9.16 -6.55
N LEU A 46 0.99 8.89 -5.35
CA LEU A 46 -0.29 8.22 -5.15
C LEU A 46 -1.50 9.09 -5.55
N ASP A 47 -1.41 10.41 -5.44
CA ASP A 47 -2.41 11.32 -6.01
C ASP A 47 -2.42 11.24 -7.54
N VAL A 48 -1.25 11.14 -8.17
CA VAL A 48 -1.14 10.92 -9.62
C VAL A 48 -1.80 9.58 -10.00
N VAL A 49 -1.56 8.50 -9.24
CA VAL A 49 -2.24 7.21 -9.45
C VAL A 49 -3.76 7.39 -9.39
N MET A 50 -4.27 8.06 -8.35
CA MET A 50 -5.70 8.31 -8.18
C MET A 50 -6.27 9.08 -9.38
N LEU A 51 -5.66 10.21 -9.77
CA LEU A 51 -6.13 11.05 -10.88
C LEU A 51 -6.12 10.30 -12.20
N SER A 52 -5.01 9.63 -12.54
CA SER A 52 -4.89 8.87 -13.78
C SER A 52 -5.92 7.74 -13.88
N LEU A 53 -6.31 7.11 -12.76
CA LEU A 53 -7.37 6.10 -12.75
C LEU A 53 -8.78 6.67 -13.00
N TYR A 54 -8.99 7.97 -12.75
CA TYR A 54 -10.25 8.64 -13.07
C TYR A 54 -10.28 9.19 -14.50
N GLU A 55 -9.13 9.60 -15.03
CA GLU A 55 -9.06 10.44 -16.23
C GLU A 55 -8.53 9.73 -17.47
N GLU A 56 -7.80 8.63 -17.32
CA GLU A 56 -7.12 7.96 -18.42
C GLU A 56 -7.69 6.57 -18.73
N GLU A 57 -7.82 6.28 -20.03
CA GLU A 57 -8.19 4.95 -20.49
C GLU A 57 -7.11 3.91 -20.13
N PRO A 58 -7.49 2.70 -19.67
CA PRO A 58 -6.53 1.63 -19.42
C PRO A 58 -5.78 1.24 -20.68
N THR A 59 -4.45 1.23 -20.60
CA THR A 59 -3.57 0.87 -21.72
C THR A 59 -3.12 -0.58 -21.69
N ARG A 60 -3.42 -1.32 -20.60
CA ARG A 60 -2.99 -2.70 -20.37
C ARG A 60 -4.13 -3.61 -19.86
N PRO A 61 -4.04 -4.93 -20.10
CA PRO A 61 -4.87 -5.90 -19.41
C PRO A 61 -4.73 -5.76 -17.89
N GLY A 62 -5.86 -5.80 -17.17
CA GLY A 62 -5.90 -5.53 -15.72
C GLY A 62 -6.32 -4.11 -15.36
N GLY A 63 -6.67 -3.25 -16.33
CA GLY A 63 -7.42 -2.03 -16.05
C GLY A 63 -6.62 -0.84 -15.52
N ILE A 64 -5.28 -0.94 -15.46
CA ILE A 64 -4.40 0.17 -15.09
C ILE A 64 -3.88 0.92 -16.33
N CYS A 65 -3.91 2.25 -16.29
CA CYS A 65 -3.29 3.11 -17.29
C CYS A 65 -1.78 3.25 -17.05
N GLU A 66 -1.04 3.65 -18.08
CA GLU A 66 0.44 3.68 -18.02
C GLU A 66 0.95 4.70 -16.98
N SER A 67 0.31 5.87 -16.89
CA SER A 67 0.68 6.92 -15.92
C SER A 67 0.52 6.45 -14.48
N ALA A 68 -0.64 5.85 -14.15
CA ALA A 68 -0.87 5.25 -12.84
C ALA A 68 0.13 4.14 -12.52
N ARG A 69 0.46 3.30 -13.50
CA ARG A 69 1.44 2.21 -13.33
C ARG A 69 2.84 2.75 -13.04
N LEU A 70 3.28 3.78 -13.75
CA LEU A 70 4.60 4.40 -13.56
C LEU A 70 4.67 5.10 -12.20
N ALA A 71 3.67 5.93 -11.87
CA ALA A 71 3.63 6.63 -10.59
C ALA A 71 3.59 5.65 -9.41
N LEU A 72 2.86 4.53 -9.52
CA LEU A 72 2.84 3.51 -8.48
C LEU A 72 4.19 2.83 -8.31
N ALA A 73 4.89 2.52 -9.40
CA ALA A 73 6.22 1.94 -9.37
C ALA A 73 7.26 2.91 -8.76
N ASP A 74 7.19 4.20 -9.09
CA ASP A 74 8.06 5.23 -8.54
C ASP A 74 7.79 5.45 -7.04
N ALA A 75 6.54 5.33 -6.60
CA ALA A 75 6.17 5.41 -5.19
C ALA A 75 6.75 4.22 -4.39
N GLU A 76 6.68 3.01 -4.96
CA GLU A 76 7.30 1.82 -4.37
C GLU A 76 8.83 1.92 -4.32
N ALA A 77 9.46 2.44 -5.38
CA ALA A 77 10.90 2.66 -5.41
C ALA A 77 11.33 3.67 -4.33
N THR A 78 10.63 4.80 -4.24
CA THR A 78 10.87 5.84 -3.22
C THR A 78 10.77 5.27 -1.81
N ALA A 79 9.73 4.49 -1.52
CA ALA A 79 9.54 3.83 -0.23
C ALA A 79 10.65 2.80 0.08
N ALA A 80 11.10 2.04 -0.93
CA ALA A 80 12.15 1.05 -0.78
C ALA A 80 13.53 1.69 -0.52
N GLU A 81 13.83 2.81 -1.18
CA GLU A 81 15.06 3.59 -0.97
C GLU A 81 15.08 4.30 0.39
N THR A 82 13.90 4.54 0.98
CA THR A 82 13.76 5.16 2.30
C THR A 82 12.92 4.28 3.24
N PRO A 83 13.52 3.24 3.87
CA PRO A 83 12.81 2.33 4.78
C PRO A 83 12.10 3.05 5.95
N GLY A 84 12.59 4.23 6.33
CA GLY A 84 11.99 5.08 7.36
C GLY A 84 10.62 5.66 7.01
N THR A 85 10.12 5.46 5.78
CA THR A 85 8.72 5.75 5.39
C THR A 85 7.72 4.73 5.99
N GLY A 86 8.20 3.54 6.36
CA GLY A 86 7.38 2.46 6.94
C GLY A 86 6.37 1.84 5.98
N PHE A 87 6.49 2.09 4.67
CA PHE A 87 5.66 1.42 3.66
C PHE A 87 6.22 0.02 3.39
N PRO A 88 5.37 -1.03 3.38
CA PRO A 88 5.85 -2.38 3.08
C PRO A 88 6.28 -2.49 1.62
N VAL A 89 7.25 -3.35 1.34
CA VAL A 89 7.65 -3.68 -0.04
C VAL A 89 6.43 -4.18 -0.82
N GLY A 90 6.25 -3.69 -2.04
CA GLY A 90 5.15 -4.10 -2.91
C GLY A 90 3.78 -3.60 -2.46
N PHE A 91 3.70 -2.48 -1.73
CA PHE A 91 2.42 -1.95 -1.23
C PHE A 91 1.44 -1.56 -2.36
N GLY A 92 1.91 -1.35 -3.59
CA GLY A 92 1.08 -1.08 -4.74
C GLY A 92 0.08 -2.20 -5.04
N GLN A 93 0.33 -3.42 -4.54
CA GLN A 93 -0.63 -4.52 -4.59
C GLN A 93 -2.00 -4.19 -3.98
N TYR A 94 -2.06 -3.29 -2.99
CA TYR A 94 -3.33 -2.91 -2.37
C TYR A 94 -4.21 -2.08 -3.32
N VAL A 95 -3.59 -1.30 -4.20
CA VAL A 95 -4.25 -0.56 -5.28
C VAL A 95 -4.63 -1.52 -6.41
N THR A 96 -3.69 -2.32 -6.91
CA THR A 96 -3.92 -3.21 -8.06
C THR A 96 -4.88 -4.35 -7.76
N HIS A 97 -4.94 -4.84 -6.51
CA HIS A 97 -5.92 -5.83 -6.07
C HIS A 97 -7.36 -5.36 -6.32
N ALA A 98 -7.66 -4.06 -6.22
CA ALA A 98 -9.01 -3.57 -6.55
C ALA A 98 -9.37 -3.75 -8.03
N LEU A 99 -8.36 -3.77 -8.91
CA LEU A 99 -8.50 -3.93 -10.35
C LEU A 99 -8.63 -5.39 -10.77
N ASP A 100 -7.72 -6.25 -10.30
CA ASP A 100 -7.55 -7.61 -10.84
C ASP A 100 -7.80 -8.73 -9.83
N ARG A 101 -8.03 -8.39 -8.56
CA ARG A 101 -8.28 -9.34 -7.45
C ARG A 101 -7.20 -10.42 -7.31
N ARG A 102 -5.96 -10.13 -7.72
CA ARG A 102 -4.84 -11.04 -7.46
C ARG A 102 -4.60 -11.19 -5.96
N PRO A 103 -4.21 -12.39 -5.49
CA PRO A 103 -3.92 -12.61 -4.09
C PRO A 103 -2.90 -11.60 -3.56
N LEU A 104 -3.20 -11.02 -2.40
CA LEU A 104 -2.27 -10.20 -1.67
C LEU A 104 -1.21 -11.10 -1.03
N THR A 105 0.00 -10.59 -0.94
CA THR A 105 1.14 -11.28 -0.37
C THR A 105 1.72 -10.46 0.77
N VAL A 106 2.12 -11.15 1.82
CA VAL A 106 2.83 -10.56 2.95
C VAL A 106 4.33 -10.66 2.66
N PRO A 107 5.07 -9.54 2.56
CA PRO A 107 6.52 -9.59 2.35
C PRO A 107 7.21 -10.33 3.50
N ALA A 108 8.16 -11.19 3.15
CA ALA A 108 9.01 -11.86 4.13
C ALA A 108 9.93 -10.85 4.82
N LEU A 109 10.09 -10.97 6.13
CA LEU A 109 11.13 -10.25 6.86
C LEU A 109 12.47 -10.99 6.77
N PRO A 110 13.60 -10.28 6.94
CA PRO A 110 14.89 -10.92 7.22
C PRO A 110 14.77 -11.90 8.40
N VAL A 111 15.58 -12.96 8.41
CA VAL A 111 15.53 -13.99 9.46
C VAL A 111 15.74 -13.36 10.84
N LEU A 112 14.71 -13.44 11.67
CA LEU A 112 14.72 -12.93 13.03
C LEU A 112 15.48 -13.91 13.93
N THR A 113 16.59 -13.49 14.52
CA THR A 113 17.38 -14.32 15.44
C THR A 113 16.82 -14.24 16.85
N GLY A 114 15.82 -15.07 17.14
CA GLY A 114 15.26 -15.23 18.50
C GLY A 114 13.87 -15.85 18.46
N TRP A 115 13.63 -16.92 19.23
CA TRP A 115 12.37 -17.68 19.18
C TRP A 115 11.14 -16.81 19.47
N SER A 116 11.23 -15.88 20.43
CA SER A 116 10.13 -14.95 20.76
C SER A 116 9.78 -14.00 19.59
N LEU A 117 10.78 -13.48 18.89
CA LEU A 117 10.57 -12.56 17.76
C LEU A 117 10.00 -13.30 16.55
N ALA A 118 10.42 -14.54 16.33
CA ALA A 118 9.88 -15.39 15.27
C ALA A 118 8.41 -15.74 15.52
N ASP A 119 8.03 -16.05 16.76
CA ASP A 119 6.63 -16.31 17.12
C ASP A 119 5.75 -15.06 16.99
N GLU A 120 6.25 -13.89 17.38
CA GLU A 120 5.56 -12.61 17.21
C GLU A 120 5.36 -12.25 15.73
N ASP A 121 6.38 -12.41 14.88
CA ASP A 121 6.24 -12.20 13.44
C ASP A 121 5.22 -13.17 12.82
N ALA A 122 5.26 -14.45 13.20
CA ALA A 122 4.28 -15.44 12.73
C ALA A 122 2.84 -15.05 13.07
N GLN A 123 2.60 -14.49 14.27
CA GLN A 123 1.28 -13.97 14.66
C GLN A 123 0.88 -12.75 13.82
N LEU A 124 1.80 -11.84 13.55
CA LEU A 124 1.54 -10.67 12.71
C LEU A 124 1.25 -11.05 11.26
N VAL A 125 1.97 -12.03 10.71
CA VAL A 125 1.72 -12.59 9.38
C VAL A 125 0.33 -13.22 9.31
N ALA A 126 -0.03 -14.07 10.29
CA ALA A 126 -1.36 -14.68 10.31
C ALA A 126 -2.50 -13.63 10.41
N ALA A 127 -2.28 -12.56 11.17
CA ALA A 127 -3.23 -11.45 11.25
C ALA A 127 -3.33 -10.67 9.92
N LEU A 128 -2.22 -10.46 9.22
CA LEU A 128 -2.22 -9.85 7.89
C LEU A 128 -2.96 -10.72 6.86
N ASP A 129 -2.72 -12.03 6.86
CA ASP A 129 -3.41 -12.97 5.97
C ASP A 129 -4.93 -12.95 6.21
N ALA A 130 -5.36 -12.89 7.48
CA ALA A 130 -6.78 -12.75 7.83
C ALA A 130 -7.37 -11.43 7.32
N LEU A 131 -6.66 -10.31 7.47
CA LEU A 131 -7.10 -9.01 6.94
C LEU A 131 -7.12 -8.98 5.42
N HIS A 132 -6.18 -9.65 4.74
CA HIS A 132 -6.19 -9.82 3.29
C HIS A 132 -7.42 -10.60 2.81
N GLY A 133 -7.80 -11.67 3.53
CA GLY A 133 -9.04 -12.40 3.27
C GLY A 133 -10.30 -11.53 3.43
N HIS A 134 -10.35 -10.70 4.47
CA HIS A 134 -11.45 -9.73 4.64
C HIS A 134 -11.44 -8.63 3.57
N LEU A 135 -10.27 -8.16 3.14
CA LEU A 135 -10.16 -7.13 2.10
C LEU A 135 -10.59 -7.67 0.73
N ALA A 136 -10.34 -8.95 0.46
CA ALA A 136 -10.81 -9.64 -0.75
C ALA A 136 -12.33 -9.74 -0.80
N THR A 137 -12.99 -9.85 0.35
CA THR A 137 -14.45 -10.05 0.49
C THR A 137 -15.20 -8.80 0.97
N ALA A 138 -14.51 -7.66 1.06
CA ALA A 138 -15.09 -6.41 1.54
C ALA A 138 -16.31 -5.99 0.72
N ALA A 139 -17.45 -5.84 1.39
CA ALA A 139 -18.73 -5.53 0.75
C ALA A 139 -18.88 -4.05 0.34
N THR A 140 -18.08 -3.16 0.92
CA THR A 140 -18.12 -1.72 0.64
C THR A 140 -16.71 -1.13 0.67
N GLU A 141 -16.53 0.01 -0.01
CA GLU A 141 -15.25 0.71 0.00
C GLU A 141 -14.90 1.25 1.40
N ALA A 142 -15.89 1.70 2.18
CA ALA A 142 -15.64 2.12 3.56
C ALA A 142 -15.02 1.00 4.42
N VAL A 143 -15.48 -0.24 4.24
CA VAL A 143 -14.90 -1.41 4.90
C VAL A 143 -13.49 -1.71 4.37
N ALA A 144 -13.29 -1.62 3.05
CA ALA A 144 -11.97 -1.82 2.45
C ALA A 144 -10.93 -0.81 2.98
N LEU A 145 -11.33 0.46 3.15
CA LEU A 145 -10.49 1.52 3.70
C LEU A 145 -10.11 1.26 5.15
N ALA A 146 -11.07 0.90 6.01
CA ALA A 146 -10.79 0.56 7.40
C ALA A 146 -9.85 -0.66 7.52
N LEU A 147 -10.01 -1.65 6.64
CA LEU A 147 -9.11 -2.80 6.56
C LEU A 147 -7.71 -2.41 6.10
N LEU A 148 -7.57 -1.50 5.13
CA LEU A 148 -6.27 -0.99 4.69
C LEU A 148 -5.53 -0.27 5.82
N GLU A 149 -6.23 0.57 6.61
CA GLU A 149 -5.62 1.20 7.78
C GLU A 149 -5.11 0.16 8.78
N ALA A 150 -5.90 -0.87 9.07
CA ALA A 150 -5.49 -1.97 9.95
C ALA A 150 -4.28 -2.75 9.39
N VAL A 151 -4.27 -3.04 8.09
CA VAL A 151 -3.16 -3.70 7.40
C VAL A 151 -1.87 -2.88 7.52
N PHE A 152 -1.93 -1.57 7.26
CA PHE A 152 -0.76 -0.70 7.34
C PHE A 152 -0.27 -0.48 8.77
N ALA A 153 -1.15 -0.54 9.76
CA ALA A 153 -0.76 -0.56 11.16
C ALA A 153 0.01 -1.85 11.52
N LEU A 154 -0.43 -3.02 11.02
CA LEU A 154 0.29 -4.28 11.23
C LEU A 154 1.64 -4.31 10.49
N HIS A 155 1.73 -3.78 9.28
CA HIS A 155 3.02 -3.63 8.59
C HIS A 155 3.99 -2.73 9.35
N GLY A 156 3.48 -1.65 9.98
CA GLY A 156 4.28 -0.82 10.88
C GLY A 156 4.87 -1.63 12.04
N LYS A 157 4.04 -2.41 12.75
CA LYS A 157 4.52 -3.28 13.84
C LYS A 157 5.55 -4.31 13.38
N ARG A 158 5.37 -4.89 12.19
CA ARG A 158 6.34 -5.84 11.60
C ARG A 158 7.66 -5.16 11.26
N ALA A 159 7.62 -3.93 10.76
CA ALA A 159 8.82 -3.15 10.49
C ALA A 159 9.58 -2.81 11.79
N ASP A 160 8.87 -2.41 12.85
CA ASP A 160 9.45 -2.15 14.16
C ASP A 160 10.12 -3.41 14.74
N LEU A 161 9.46 -4.57 14.60
CA LEU A 161 10.00 -5.86 15.05
C LEU A 161 11.27 -6.24 14.29
N ALA A 162 11.33 -5.99 12.97
CA ALA A 162 12.54 -6.20 12.18
C ALA A 162 13.70 -5.33 12.66
N GLN A 163 13.44 -4.06 13.03
CA GLN A 163 14.48 -3.17 13.57
C GLN A 163 15.03 -3.67 14.91
N LEU A 164 14.18 -4.22 15.78
CA LEU A 164 14.61 -4.80 17.07
C LEU A 164 15.53 -6.02 16.89
N SER A 165 15.40 -6.76 15.78
CA SER A 165 16.27 -7.91 15.51
C SER A 165 17.68 -7.53 15.01
N HIS A 166 17.88 -6.27 14.63
CA HIS A 166 19.15 -5.75 14.12
C HIS A 166 19.91 -4.85 15.11
N GLY A 167 19.32 -4.58 16.28
CA GLY A 167 19.96 -3.83 17.38
C GLY A 167 20.56 -4.75 18.42
#